data_AF-A0A2A5E3Y6-F1
#
_entry.id   AF-A0A2A5E3Y6-F1
#
_cell.length_a   1.000
_cell.length_b   1.000
_cell.length_c   1.000
_cell.angle_alpha   90.00
_cell.angle_beta   90.00
_cell.angle_gamma   90.00
#
_symmetry.space_group_name_H-M   'P 1'
#
loop_
_entity.id
_entity.type
_entity.pdbx_description
1 polymer ?
#
loop_
_entity_poly.entity_id
_entity_poly.type
_entity_poly.pdbx_seq_one_letter_code
_entity_poly.pdbx_strand_id
1 'polypeptide(L)'
;MAAKLSRGKADCNLKLESAAGLSSLHVDKAVLAQLAAAMDAVQQEIHGLAQANTLDVLNWSGVLTSQAEDADALKKATLTALSEALDELLDCRLREGASLKAVIL
;
A
#
# COMPACT_ATOMS: atom_id res chain seq x y z
N MET A 1 3.26 18.59 -0.93
CA MET A 1 1.95 18.59 -0.23
C MET A 1 1.93 19.54 0.97
N ALA A 2 2.98 19.58 1.82
CA ALA A 2 3.06 20.44 3.02
C ALA A 2 3.00 21.99 2.80
N ALA A 3 3.00 22.47 1.55
CA ALA A 3 3.07 23.91 1.24
C ALA A 3 1.71 24.56 0.91
N LYS A 4 0.61 23.81 0.93
CA LYS A 4 -0.70 24.34 0.52
C LYS A 4 -1.38 25.22 1.58
N LEU A 5 -1.08 25.02 2.87
CA LEU A 5 -1.74 25.75 3.96
C LEU A 5 -0.88 26.93 4.45
N SER A 6 -1.33 28.16 4.18
CA SER A 6 -0.59 29.40 4.53
C SER A 6 -0.85 29.91 5.95
N ARG A 7 -1.96 29.50 6.60
CA ARG A 7 -2.29 29.83 7.98
C ARG A 7 -3.03 28.69 8.71
N GLY A 8 -2.58 28.43 9.93
CA GLY A 8 -3.06 27.32 10.77
C GLY A 8 -2.25 26.04 10.50
N LYS A 9 -1.95 25.29 11.56
CA LYS A 9 -1.27 23.98 11.45
C LYS A 9 -2.32 22.90 11.26
N ALA A 10 -2.08 21.97 10.33
CA ALA A 10 -2.91 20.79 10.13
C ALA A 10 -2.02 19.54 10.27
N ASP A 11 -2.22 18.78 11.35
CA ASP A 11 -1.57 17.50 11.59
C ASP A 11 -2.57 16.38 11.29
N CYS A 12 -2.24 15.48 10.36
CA CYS A 12 -3.06 14.31 10.04
C CYS A 12 -2.23 13.03 10.15
N ASN A 13 -2.76 12.04 10.86
CA ASN A 13 -2.25 10.67 10.87
C ASN A 13 -3.29 9.78 10.18
N LEU A 14 -2.85 8.93 9.27
CA LEU A 14 -3.73 8.10 8.47
C LEU A 14 -3.25 6.66 8.53
N LYS A 15 -4.05 5.82 9.19
CA LYS A 15 -3.78 4.40 9.40
C LYS A 15 -4.79 3.59 8.58
N LEU A 16 -4.28 2.71 7.73
CA LEU A 16 -5.10 1.81 6.94
C LEU A 16 -5.10 0.43 7.61
N GLU A 17 -6.29 -0.08 7.93
CA GLU A 17 -6.47 -1.42 8.48
C GLU A 17 -7.28 -2.26 7.49
N SER A 18 -6.68 -3.31 6.95
CA SER A 18 -7.37 -4.23 6.06
C SER A 18 -8.33 -5.10 6.88
N ALA A 19 -9.62 -5.13 6.50
CA ALA A 19 -10.55 -6.10 7.06
C ALA A 19 -10.13 -7.51 6.64
N ALA A 20 -10.03 -8.42 7.61
CA ALA A 20 -9.74 -9.83 7.37
C ALA A 20 -10.92 -10.54 6.67
N GLY A 21 -11.16 -10.20 5.40
CA GLY A 21 -11.88 -11.07 4.48
C GLY A 21 -10.94 -12.15 3.96
N LEU A 22 -11.47 -13.28 3.49
CA LEU A 22 -10.72 -14.40 2.91
C LEU A 22 -9.71 -13.89 1.86
N SER A 23 -8.49 -13.62 2.31
CA SER A 23 -7.39 -13.15 1.48
C SER A 23 -7.20 -14.19 0.38
N SER A 24 -7.36 -13.78 -0.88
CA SER A 24 -6.99 -14.68 -1.97
C SER A 24 -5.52 -15.05 -1.81
N LEU A 25 -5.20 -16.34 -1.96
CA LEU A 25 -3.83 -16.83 -1.90
C LEU A 25 -3.07 -16.21 -3.07
N HIS A 26 -2.08 -15.38 -2.78
CA HIS A 26 -1.20 -14.80 -3.80
C HIS A 26 0.19 -15.42 -3.70
N VAL A 27 0.73 -15.88 -4.83
CA VAL A 27 2.08 -16.44 -4.88
C VAL A 27 3.04 -15.38 -5.40
N ASP A 28 4.02 -15.00 -4.58
CA ASP A 28 5.11 -14.13 -5.03
C ASP A 28 6.00 -14.90 -6.00
N LYS A 29 5.87 -14.57 -7.29
CA LYS A 29 6.61 -15.22 -8.37
C LYS A 29 8.11 -14.95 -8.32
N ALA A 30 8.54 -13.82 -7.77
CA ALA A 30 9.97 -13.49 -7.68
C ALA A 30 10.65 -14.32 -6.60
N VAL A 31 9.99 -14.50 -5.45
CA VAL A 31 10.46 -15.39 -4.39
C VAL A 31 10.40 -16.84 -4.84
N LEU A 32 9.32 -17.26 -5.51
CA LEU A 32 9.20 -18.61 -6.05
C LEU A 32 10.31 -18.94 -7.05
N ALA A 33 10.66 -18.01 -7.95
CA ALA A 33 11.73 -18.22 -8.92
C ALA A 33 13.11 -18.36 -8.24
N GLN A 34 13.39 -17.55 -7.22
CA GLN A 34 14.61 -17.68 -6.42
C GLN A 34 14.68 -19.01 -5.68
N LEU A 35 13.55 -19.44 -5.09
CA LEU A 35 13.45 -20.72 -4.40
C LEU A 35 13.65 -21.89 -5.37
N ALA A 36 13.05 -21.86 -6.56
CA ALA A 36 13.22 -22.88 -7.58
C ALA A 36 14.70 -23.00 -8.01
N ALA A 37 15.37 -21.89 -8.28
CA ALA A 37 16.79 -21.88 -8.63
C ALA A 37 17.68 -22.46 -7.52
N ALA A 38 17.36 -22.17 -6.25
CA ALA A 38 18.08 -22.73 -5.11
C ALA A 38 17.86 -24.24 -4.96
N MET A 39 16.62 -24.70 -5.17
CA MET A 39 16.29 -26.14 -5.15
C MET A 39 17.03 -26.91 -6.24
N ASP A 40 17.10 -26.36 -7.45
CA ASP A 40 17.84 -26.95 -8.57
C ASP A 40 19.33 -27.06 -8.26
N ALA A 41 19.94 -26.00 -7.69
CA ALA A 41 21.35 -26.01 -7.30
C ALA A 41 21.64 -27.09 -6.26
N VAL A 42 20.76 -27.27 -5.26
CA VAL A 42 20.92 -28.31 -4.23
C VAL A 42 20.79 -29.71 -4.82
N GLN A 43 19.87 -29.93 -5.75
CA GLN A 43 19.70 -31.24 -6.39
C GLN A 43 20.90 -31.65 -7.26
N GLN A 44 21.61 -30.69 -7.85
CA GLN A 44 22.82 -30.99 -8.61
C GLN A 44 23.98 -31.44 -7.72
N GLU A 45 24.09 -30.87 -6.52
CA GLU A 45 25.14 -31.23 -5.56
C GLU A 45 24.79 -32.54 -4.81
N ILE A 46 23.53 -32.70 -4.40
CA ILE A 46 23.07 -33.82 -3.57
C ILE A 46 22.10 -34.69 -4.37
N HIS A 47 22.62 -35.83 -4.83
CA HIS A 47 21.87 -36.79 -5.63
C HIS A 47 20.93 -37.62 -4.73
N GLY A 48 19.71 -37.88 -5.20
CA GLY A 48 18.73 -38.73 -4.52
C GLY A 48 17.83 -38.03 -3.49
N LEU A 49 17.81 -36.68 -3.48
CA LEU A 49 16.84 -35.93 -2.68
C LEU A 49 15.41 -36.13 -3.22
N ALA A 50 14.45 -36.23 -2.30
CA ALA A 50 13.03 -36.21 -2.65
C ALA A 50 12.64 -34.83 -3.20
N GLN A 51 11.72 -34.79 -4.17
CA GLN A 51 11.16 -33.53 -4.65
C GLN A 51 10.34 -32.86 -3.54
N ALA A 52 10.43 -31.54 -3.43
CA ALA A 52 9.64 -30.80 -2.47
C ALA A 52 8.15 -30.88 -2.83
N ASN A 53 7.30 -30.99 -1.80
CA ASN A 53 5.85 -30.94 -1.99
C ASN A 53 5.43 -29.49 -2.30
N THR A 54 4.47 -29.32 -3.21
CA THR A 54 3.86 -28.01 -3.52
C THR A 54 3.39 -27.27 -2.26
N LEU A 55 2.83 -27.98 -1.28
CA LEU A 55 2.42 -27.36 -0.01
C LEU A 55 3.62 -26.84 0.80
N ASP A 56 4.75 -27.54 0.78
CA ASP A 56 5.97 -27.09 1.46
C ASP A 56 6.56 -25.86 0.77
N VAL A 57 6.47 -25.81 -0.57
CA VAL A 57 6.86 -24.64 -1.36
C VAL A 57 5.97 -23.44 -1.05
N LEU A 58 4.65 -23.63 -0.97
CA LEU A 58 3.71 -22.56 -0.61
C LEU A 58 3.90 -22.08 0.83
N ASN A 59 4.22 -22.97 1.76
CA ASN A 59 4.49 -22.62 3.16
C ASN A 59 5.87 -21.96 3.36
N TRP A 60 6.72 -21.92 2.34
CA TRP A 60 8.01 -21.26 2.42
C TRP A 60 7.84 -19.75 2.63
N SER A 61 8.66 -19.18 3.52
CA SER A 61 8.56 -17.76 3.91
C SER A 61 8.64 -16.85 2.69
N GLY A 62 7.59 -16.07 2.47
CA GLY A 62 7.49 -15.11 1.37
C GLY A 62 6.98 -15.67 0.04
N VAL A 63 6.79 -16.99 -0.12
CA VAL A 63 6.20 -17.55 -1.35
C VAL A 63 4.69 -17.34 -1.36
N LEU A 64 4.01 -17.72 -0.28
CA LEU A 64 2.61 -17.41 -0.12
C LEU A 64 2.45 -16.07 0.60
N THR A 65 1.75 -15.17 -0.04
CA THR A 65 1.42 -13.85 0.47
C THR A 65 -0.09 -13.70 0.52
N SER A 66 -0.58 -13.11 1.61
CA SER A 66 -1.95 -12.61 1.64
C SER A 66 -2.04 -11.46 0.66
N GLN A 67 -3.06 -11.46 -0.20
CA GLN A 67 -3.34 -10.43 -1.21
C GLN A 67 -2.93 -9.03 -0.73
N ALA A 68 -1.78 -8.57 -1.23
CA ALA A 68 -1.33 -7.19 -1.17
C ALA A 68 -1.96 -6.35 -2.30
N GLU A 69 -2.96 -6.90 -3.02
CA GLU A 69 -3.75 -6.15 -3.99
C GLU A 69 -4.70 -5.22 -3.23
N ASP A 70 -4.11 -4.12 -2.77
CA ASP A 70 -4.56 -2.76 -3.05
C ASP A 70 -3.73 -1.79 -2.22
N ALA A 71 -2.73 -2.22 -1.43
CA ALA A 71 -2.06 -1.31 -0.48
C ALA A 71 -1.47 -0.07 -1.16
N ASP A 72 -0.81 -0.22 -2.32
CA ASP A 72 -0.26 0.92 -3.07
C ASP A 72 -1.34 1.70 -3.84
N ALA A 73 -2.35 1.03 -4.40
CA ALA A 73 -3.41 1.70 -5.14
C ALA A 73 -4.40 2.42 -4.20
N LEU A 74 -4.74 1.82 -3.06
CA LEU A 74 -5.44 2.41 -1.92
C LEU A 74 -4.66 3.55 -1.28
N LYS A 75 -3.33 3.40 -1.09
CA LYS A 75 -2.47 4.51 -0.66
C LYS A 75 -2.53 5.67 -1.65
N LYS A 76 -2.42 5.38 -2.95
CA LYS A 76 -2.51 6.39 -4.01
C LYS A 76 -3.88 7.07 -4.03
N ALA A 77 -4.97 6.30 -3.94
CA ALA A 77 -6.33 6.83 -3.90
C ALA A 77 -6.53 7.72 -2.67
N THR A 78 -6.03 7.29 -1.51
CA THR A 78 -6.13 8.03 -0.25
C THR A 78 -5.35 9.34 -0.27
N LEU A 79 -4.12 9.33 -0.80
CA LEU A 79 -3.34 10.55 -0.96
C LEU A 79 -3.98 11.52 -1.97
N THR A 80 -4.65 10.99 -3.00
CA THR A 80 -5.39 11.79 -3.99
C THR A 80 -6.58 12.48 -3.32
N ALA A 81 -7.43 11.71 -2.63
CA ALA A 81 -8.58 12.24 -1.91
C ALA A 81 -8.17 13.27 -0.83
N LEU A 82 -7.06 13.03 -0.13
CA LEU A 82 -6.51 13.99 0.84
C LEU A 82 -6.07 15.30 0.16
N SER A 83 -5.47 15.24 -1.03
CA SER A 83 -5.11 16.45 -1.76
C SER A 83 -6.34 17.24 -2.20
N GLU A 84 -7.37 16.56 -2.70
CA GLU A 84 -8.63 17.18 -3.12
C GLU A 84 -9.33 17.88 -1.95
N ALA A 85 -9.43 17.21 -0.80
CA ALA A 85 -10.02 17.79 0.40
C ALA A 85 -9.25 19.04 0.90
N LEU A 86 -7.92 19.06 0.77
CA LEU A 86 -7.12 20.24 1.11
C LEU A 86 -7.37 21.41 0.15
N ASP A 87 -7.58 21.13 -1.13
CA ASP A 87 -7.90 22.17 -2.12
C ASP A 87 -9.27 22.78 -1.85
N GLU A 88 -10.28 21.94 -1.59
CA GLU A 88 -11.62 22.41 -1.19
C GLU A 88 -11.60 23.25 0.09
N LEU A 89 -10.80 22.85 1.09
CA LEU A 89 -10.65 23.60 2.33
C LEU A 89 -10.10 25.02 2.08
N LEU A 90 -9.12 25.15 1.20
CA LEU A 90 -8.53 26.44 0.84
C LEU A 90 -9.52 27.32 0.08
N ASP A 91 -10.22 26.75 -0.89
CA ASP A 91 -11.23 27.45 -1.68
C ASP A 91 -12.37 27.97 -0.79
N CYS A 92 -12.85 27.14 0.15
CA CYS A 92 -13.83 27.57 1.14
C CYS A 92 -13.32 28.77 1.97
N ARG A 93 -12.08 28.72 2.47
CA ARG A 93 -11.50 29.83 3.24
C ARG A 93 -11.32 31.10 2.44
N LEU A 94 -10.95 31.00 1.17
CA LEU A 94 -10.84 32.16 0.28
C LEU A 94 -12.19 32.84 0.08
N ARG A 95 -13.25 32.04 -0.18
CA ARG A 95 -14.63 32.55 -0.31
C ARG A 95 -15.13 33.19 0.99
N GLU A 96 -14.92 32.53 2.12
CA GLU A 96 -15.27 33.07 3.44
C GLU A 96 -14.54 34.39 3.71
N GLY A 97 -13.23 34.45 3.46
CA GLY A 97 -12.43 35.66 3.63
C GLY A 97 -12.90 36.82 2.74
N ALA A 98 -13.29 36.53 1.50
CA ALA A 98 -13.87 37.53 0.60
C ALA A 98 -15.24 38.03 1.10
N SER A 99 -16.11 37.13 1.55
CA SER A 99 -17.42 37.49 2.11
C SER A 99 -17.29 38.31 3.39
N LEU A 100 -16.36 37.95 4.28
CA LEU A 100 -16.06 38.71 5.50
C LEU A 100 -15.53 40.11 5.17
N LYS A 101 -14.67 40.24 4.17
CA LYS A 101 -14.19 41.54 3.70
C LYS A 101 -15.32 42.43 3.18
N ALA A 102 -16.35 41.85 2.55
CA ALA A 102 -17.51 42.59 2.05
C ALA A 102 -18.52 43.01 3.14
N VAL A 103 -18.44 42.44 4.34
CA VAL A 103 -19.33 42.76 5.47
C VAL A 103 -18.68 43.71 6.47
N ILE A 104 -17.33 43.71 6.55
CA ILE A 104 -16.57 44.50 7.52
C ILE A 104 -15.95 45.78 6.90
N LEU A 105 -15.85 45.85 5.57
CA LEU A 105 -15.41 47.04 4.81
C LEU A 105 -16.59 47.70 4.11
#